data_AF-A0A357N983-F1
#
_entry.id   AF-A0A357N983-F1
#
_cell.length_a   1.000
_cell.length_b   1.000
_cell.length_c   1.000
_cell.angle_alpha   90.00
_cell.angle_beta   90.00
_cell.angle_gamma   90.00
#
_symmetry.space_group_name_H-M   'P 1'
#
loop_
_entity.id
_entity.type
_entity.pdbx_description
1 polymer ?
#
loop_
_entity_poly.entity_id
_entity_poly.type
_entity_poly.pdbx_seq_one_letter_code
_entity_poly.pdbx_strand_id
1 'polypeptide(L)'
;MNQTDLFILGMLVGIFLFWQGYRWWRSFRLQKKVKRAKQGEKQALDLLESEGYEIVELQKRAPICAKVDGIACKTYIAADVLVRKDGHVYVAEIKTGSEATKVSHAPTRRQLLEYFFIFKPYGILLVNMEQKKICKVEFSLAKNDQGIKSGMRILLWFLTGVIFGWLLKGGF
;
A
#
# COMPACT_ATOMS: atom_id res chain seq x y z
N MET A 1 8.81 -60.82 -8.72
CA MET A 1 8.89 -59.37 -8.50
C MET A 1 10.32 -59.06 -8.14
N ASN A 2 11.04 -58.32 -8.98
CA ASN A 2 12.47 -58.10 -8.80
C ASN A 2 12.69 -57.04 -7.71
N GLN A 3 13.84 -57.06 -7.04
CA GLN A 3 14.17 -56.07 -6.00
C GLN A 3 14.06 -54.64 -6.54
N THR A 4 14.39 -54.42 -7.81
CA THR A 4 14.22 -53.16 -8.54
C THR A 4 12.78 -52.66 -8.55
N ASP A 5 11.80 -53.56 -8.70
CA ASP A 5 10.39 -53.20 -8.79
C ASP A 5 9.86 -52.71 -7.43
N LEU A 6 10.32 -53.33 -6.34
CA LEU A 6 10.03 -52.91 -4.96
C LEU A 6 10.63 -51.53 -4.66
N PHE A 7 11.86 -51.27 -5.10
CA PHE A 7 12.49 -49.95 -4.94
C PHE A 7 11.73 -48.85 -5.69
N ILE A 8 11.35 -49.10 -6.94
CA ILE A 8 10.60 -48.13 -7.75
C ILE A 8 9.23 -47.85 -7.11
N LEU A 9 8.53 -48.89 -6.67
CA LEU A 9 7.21 -48.74 -6.03
C LEU A 9 7.31 -47.96 -4.71
N GLY A 10 8.32 -48.24 -3.90
CA GLY A 10 8.61 -47.47 -2.67
C GLY A 10 8.88 -45.99 -2.94
N MET A 11 9.64 -45.68 -4.00
CA MET A 11 9.94 -44.29 -4.38
C MET A 11 8.69 -43.53 -4.85
N LEU A 12 7.85 -44.17 -5.66
CA LEU A 12 6.58 -43.58 -6.11
C LEU A 12 5.63 -43.31 -4.94
N VAL A 13 5.51 -44.24 -4.00
CA VAL A 13 4.72 -44.06 -2.77
C VAL A 13 5.30 -42.93 -1.92
N GLY A 14 6.62 -42.87 -1.76
CA GLY A 14 7.30 -41.80 -1.02
C GLY A 14 7.04 -40.41 -1.59
N ILE A 15 7.14 -40.26 -2.92
CA ILE A 15 6.84 -39.00 -3.62
C ILE A 15 5.37 -38.63 -3.45
N PHE A 16 4.46 -39.59 -3.60
CA PHE A 16 3.03 -39.37 -3.43
C PHE A 16 2.69 -38.88 -2.01
N LEU A 17 3.22 -39.55 -0.98
CA LEU A 17 3.01 -39.16 0.42
C LEU A 17 3.63 -37.78 0.73
N PHE A 18 4.83 -37.50 0.22
CA PHE A 18 5.47 -36.19 0.37
C PHE A 18 4.65 -35.08 -0.29
N TRP A 19 4.19 -35.29 -1.53
CA TRP A 19 3.36 -34.34 -2.25
C TRP A 19 2.03 -34.08 -1.52
N GLN A 20 1.40 -35.14 -1.01
CA GLN A 20 0.15 -35.04 -0.28
C GLN A 20 0.31 -34.30 1.05
N GLY A 21 1.39 -34.58 1.80
CA GLY A 21 1.76 -33.87 3.02
C GLY A 21 2.08 -32.39 2.77
N TYR A 22 2.84 -32.10 1.71
CA TYR A 22 3.17 -30.73 1.31
C TYR A 22 1.92 -29.92 0.93
N ARG A 23 1.02 -30.53 0.14
CA ARG A 23 -0.27 -29.91 -0.24
C ARG A 23 -1.12 -29.59 0.98
N TRP A 24 -1.20 -30.52 1.94
CA TRP A 24 -1.97 -30.30 3.17
C TRP A 24 -1.35 -29.19 4.03
N TRP A 25 -0.04 -29.21 4.24
CA TRP A 25 0.66 -28.17 5.01
C TRP A 25 0.51 -26.78 4.40
N ARG A 26 0.62 -26.67 3.06
CA ARG A 26 0.40 -25.42 2.34
C ARG A 26 -1.03 -24.92 2.53
N SER A 27 -2.03 -25.80 2.41
CA SER A 27 -3.43 -25.45 2.65
C SER A 27 -3.66 -24.96 4.08
N PHE A 28 -3.14 -25.67 5.08
CA PHE A 28 -3.28 -25.29 6.48
C PHE A 28 -2.63 -23.93 6.79
N ARG A 29 -1.43 -23.67 6.26
CA ARG A 29 -0.77 -22.36 6.40
C ARG A 29 -1.57 -21.23 5.77
N LEU A 30 -2.15 -21.45 4.58
CA LEU A 30 -3.00 -20.47 3.91
C LEU A 30 -4.26 -20.18 4.73
N GLN A 31 -4.95 -21.22 5.21
CA GLN A 31 -6.14 -21.05 6.03
C GLN A 31 -5.85 -20.29 7.34
N LYS A 32 -4.71 -20.58 8.00
CA LYS A 32 -4.29 -19.85 9.19
C LYS A 32 -4.04 -18.36 8.90
N LYS A 33 -3.45 -18.04 7.75
CA LYS A 33 -3.26 -16.64 7.31
C LYS A 33 -4.59 -15.94 7.06
N VAL A 34 -5.51 -16.57 6.32
CA VAL A 34 -6.85 -16.01 6.03
C VAL A 34 -7.64 -15.78 7.31
N LYS A 35 -7.62 -16.74 8.25
CA LYS A 35 -8.32 -16.58 9.54
C LYS A 35 -7.77 -15.40 10.35
N ARG A 36 -6.44 -15.23 10.37
CA ARG A 36 -5.80 -14.08 11.01
C ARG A 36 -6.16 -12.76 10.35
N ALA A 37 -6.20 -12.71 9.01
CA ALA A 37 -6.61 -11.51 8.28
C ALA A 37 -8.04 -11.10 8.64
N LYS A 38 -8.99 -12.04 8.59
CA LYS A 38 -10.39 -11.79 8.99
C LYS A 38 -10.53 -11.32 10.44
N GLN A 39 -9.74 -11.90 11.35
CA GLN A 39 -9.75 -11.47 12.75
C GLN A 39 -9.17 -10.05 12.89
N GLY A 40 -8.13 -9.72 12.13
CA GLY A 40 -7.56 -8.37 12.10
C GLY A 40 -8.52 -7.34 11.52
N GLU A 41 -9.28 -7.69 10.47
CA GLU A 41 -10.35 -6.84 9.92
C GLU A 41 -11.42 -6.55 10.96
N LYS A 42 -11.92 -7.58 11.67
CA LYS A 42 -12.90 -7.37 12.74
C LYS A 42 -12.37 -6.43 13.82
N GLN A 43 -11.15 -6.69 14.30
CA GLN A 43 -10.52 -5.83 15.31
C GLN A 43 -10.28 -4.39 14.81
N ALA A 44 -10.14 -4.18 13.51
CA ALA A 44 -10.02 -2.86 12.92
C ALA A 44 -11.33 -2.09 12.97
N LEU A 45 -12.45 -2.77 12.73
CA LEU A 45 -13.79 -2.19 12.89
C LEU A 45 -14.03 -1.81 14.35
N ASP A 46 -13.73 -2.71 15.28
CA ASP A 46 -13.86 -2.45 16.72
C ASP A 46 -13.01 -1.24 17.14
N LEU A 47 -11.79 -1.10 16.60
CA LEU A 47 -10.92 0.05 16.86
C LEU A 47 -11.51 1.35 16.31
N LEU A 48 -12.02 1.35 15.07
CA LEU A 48 -12.69 2.51 14.47
C LEU A 48 -13.88 2.97 15.32
N GLU A 49 -14.74 2.03 15.73
CA GLU A 49 -15.89 2.31 16.58
C GLU A 49 -15.46 2.85 17.95
N SER A 50 -14.44 2.27 18.58
CA SER A 50 -13.91 2.77 19.86
C SER A 50 -13.32 4.18 19.79
N GLU A 51 -12.87 4.58 18.60
CA GLU A 51 -12.35 5.93 18.32
C GLU A 51 -13.45 6.88 17.85
N GLY A 52 -14.72 6.47 17.92
CA GLY A 52 -15.90 7.29 17.64
C GLY A 52 -16.26 7.40 16.16
N TYR A 53 -15.79 6.48 15.32
CA TYR A 53 -16.21 6.39 13.93
C TYR A 53 -17.42 5.45 13.79
N GLU A 54 -18.44 5.91 13.09
CA GLU A 54 -19.59 5.09 12.67
C GLU A 54 -19.25 4.35 11.38
N ILE A 55 -19.41 3.02 11.34
CA ILE A 55 -19.22 2.23 10.12
C ILE A 55 -20.41 2.47 9.18
N VAL A 56 -20.16 3.06 8.01
CA VAL A 56 -21.20 3.36 7.01
C VAL A 56 -21.40 2.19 6.05
N GLU A 57 -20.30 1.69 5.47
CA GLU A 57 -20.36 0.61 4.48
C GLU A 57 -19.03 -0.14 4.41
N LEU A 58 -19.09 -1.47 4.44
CA LEU A 58 -17.92 -2.32 4.20
C LEU A 58 -17.75 -2.55 2.69
N GLN A 59 -16.51 -2.56 2.21
CA GLN A 59 -16.16 -2.95 0.84
C GLN A 59 -16.93 -2.16 -0.24
N LYS A 60 -17.08 -0.84 -0.02
CA LYS A 60 -17.83 0.04 -0.94
C LYS A 60 -17.24 -0.02 -2.33
N ARG A 61 -18.05 -0.43 -3.30
CA ARG A 61 -17.66 -0.43 -4.72
C ARG A 61 -18.14 0.84 -5.41
N ALA A 62 -17.23 1.51 -6.10
CA ALA A 62 -17.52 2.60 -7.01
C ALA A 62 -17.22 2.17 -8.44
N PRO A 63 -18.20 2.17 -9.36
CA PRO A 63 -17.95 1.83 -10.76
C PRO A 63 -17.12 2.92 -11.43
N ILE A 64 -16.17 2.50 -12.27
CA ILE A 64 -15.39 3.40 -13.12
C ILE A 64 -15.42 2.88 -14.56
N CYS A 65 -15.27 3.80 -15.51
CA CYS A 65 -15.21 3.48 -16.92
C CYS A 65 -13.95 4.14 -17.50
N ALA A 66 -13.00 3.30 -17.94
CA ALA A 66 -11.84 3.76 -18.70
C ALA A 66 -12.11 3.57 -20.19
N LYS A 67 -11.44 4.34 -21.05
CA LYS A 67 -11.40 4.08 -22.49
C LYS A 67 -9.98 3.68 -22.86
N VAL A 68 -9.81 2.48 -23.40
CA VAL A 68 -8.53 1.99 -23.93
C VAL A 68 -8.68 1.92 -25.45
N ASP A 69 -7.93 2.75 -26.17
CA ASP A 69 -8.03 2.87 -27.63
C ASP A 69 -9.47 3.10 -28.12
N GLY A 70 -10.21 3.93 -27.38
CA GLY A 70 -11.60 4.27 -27.68
C GLY A 70 -12.64 3.25 -27.15
N ILE A 71 -12.21 2.06 -26.73
CA ILE A 71 -13.10 1.01 -26.22
C ILE A 71 -13.37 1.23 -24.73
N ALA A 72 -14.65 1.34 -24.37
CA ALA A 72 -15.06 1.50 -22.98
C ALA A 72 -14.87 0.21 -22.18
N CYS A 73 -14.04 0.27 -21.15
CA CYS A 73 -13.77 -0.78 -20.18
C CYS A 73 -14.37 -0.39 -18.82
N LYS A 74 -15.47 -1.03 -18.45
CA LYS A 74 -16.07 -0.84 -17.12
C LYS A 74 -15.36 -1.71 -16.09
N THR A 75 -15.02 -1.12 -14.96
CA THR A 75 -14.49 -1.81 -13.79
C THR A 75 -14.99 -1.11 -12.52
N TYR A 76 -14.47 -1.47 -11.36
CA TYR A 76 -14.82 -0.85 -10.10
C TYR A 76 -13.61 -0.74 -9.19
N ILE A 77 -13.71 0.19 -8.25
CA ILE A 77 -12.75 0.42 -7.18
C ILE A 77 -13.46 0.12 -5.87
N ALA A 78 -12.84 -0.71 -5.02
CA ALA A 78 -13.38 -1.09 -3.73
C ALA A 78 -12.54 -0.46 -2.62
N ALA A 79 -13.18 0.32 -1.76
CA ALA A 79 -12.59 0.79 -0.51
C ALA A 79 -12.95 -0.19 0.61
N ASP A 80 -12.01 -0.49 1.51
CA ASP A 80 -12.23 -1.46 2.59
C ASP A 80 -13.41 -1.09 3.48
N VAL A 81 -13.47 0.19 3.89
CA VAL A 81 -14.53 0.71 4.73
C VAL A 81 -14.78 2.19 4.43
N LEU A 82 -16.05 2.59 4.43
CA LEU A 82 -16.45 3.97 4.65
C LEU A 82 -16.89 4.13 6.10
N VAL A 83 -16.40 5.19 6.74
CA VAL A 83 -16.82 5.59 8.09
C VAL A 83 -17.27 7.03 8.13
N ARG A 84 -18.02 7.39 9.17
CA ARG A 84 -18.43 8.75 9.46
C ARG A 84 -18.00 9.16 10.86
N LYS A 85 -17.54 10.39 11.02
CA LYS A 85 -17.28 11.01 12.32
C LYS A 85 -17.46 12.52 12.21
N ASP A 86 -18.10 13.13 13.20
CA ASP A 86 -18.36 14.58 13.24
C ASP A 86 -19.01 15.12 11.95
N GLY A 87 -19.96 14.37 11.37
CA GLY A 87 -20.65 14.72 10.13
C GLY A 87 -19.83 14.53 8.84
N HIS A 88 -18.56 14.15 8.94
CA HIS A 88 -17.67 13.96 7.80
C HIS A 88 -17.52 12.48 7.45
N VAL A 89 -17.43 12.17 6.14
CA VAL A 89 -17.20 10.81 5.64
C VAL A 89 -15.72 10.62 5.33
N TYR A 90 -15.18 9.48 5.76
CA TYR A 90 -13.81 9.07 5.56
C TYR A 90 -13.77 7.70 4.87
N VAL A 91 -12.70 7.44 4.13
CA VAL A 91 -12.37 6.09 3.67
C VAL A 91 -11.30 5.52 4.60
N ALA A 92 -11.54 4.35 5.19
CA ALA A 92 -10.55 3.65 5.99
C ALA A 92 -9.98 2.46 5.21
N GLU A 93 -8.64 2.41 5.10
CA GLU A 93 -7.88 1.31 4.53
C GLU A 93 -7.25 0.49 5.66
N ILE A 94 -7.54 -0.81 5.70
CA ILE A 94 -7.13 -1.67 6.81
C ILE A 94 -5.89 -2.47 6.39
N LYS A 95 -4.80 -2.35 7.15
CA LYS A 95 -3.58 -3.13 6.91
C LYS A 95 -3.24 -4.01 8.10
N THR A 96 -3.14 -5.31 7.82
CA THR A 96 -2.64 -6.33 8.73
C THR A 96 -1.23 -6.74 8.29
N GLY A 97 -0.19 -6.18 8.90
CA GLY A 97 1.22 -6.41 8.49
C GLY A 97 2.12 -5.17 8.59
N SER A 98 3.42 -5.38 8.86
CA SER A 98 4.43 -4.33 9.14
C SER A 98 4.87 -3.52 7.93
N GLU A 99 4.91 -4.15 6.75
CA GLU A 99 5.50 -3.54 5.55
C GLU A 99 4.52 -2.66 4.76
N ALA A 100 3.21 -2.94 4.86
CA ALA A 100 2.18 -2.28 4.04
C ALA A 100 1.65 -0.96 4.63
N THR A 101 2.12 -0.57 5.82
CA THR A 101 1.52 0.50 6.64
C THR A 101 2.18 1.86 6.53
N LYS A 102 3.18 2.02 5.67
CA LYS A 102 3.81 3.33 5.43
C LYS A 102 3.20 3.99 4.20
N VAL A 103 2.71 5.22 4.36
CA VAL A 103 2.23 6.07 3.24
C VAL A 103 3.35 6.34 2.22
N SER A 104 4.62 6.27 2.64
CA SER A 104 5.78 6.40 1.74
C SER A 104 5.91 5.24 0.76
N HIS A 105 5.34 4.08 1.06
CA HIS A 105 5.34 2.93 0.16
C HIS A 105 4.49 3.23 -1.09
N ALA A 106 5.11 3.16 -2.27
CA ALA A 106 4.50 3.64 -3.51
C ALA A 106 3.16 2.97 -3.87
N PRO A 107 3.00 1.64 -3.75
CA PRO A 107 1.70 0.97 -3.95
C PRO A 107 0.61 1.50 -3.02
N THR A 108 0.90 1.62 -1.72
CA THR A 108 -0.05 2.15 -0.72
C THR A 108 -0.45 3.57 -1.09
N ARG A 109 0.51 4.44 -1.40
CA ARG A 109 0.21 5.82 -1.82
C ARG A 109 -0.69 5.89 -3.06
N ARG A 110 -0.43 5.07 -4.08
CA ARG A 110 -1.26 5.02 -5.30
C ARG A 110 -2.69 4.60 -4.98
N GLN A 111 -2.86 3.56 -4.17
CA GLN A 111 -4.18 3.07 -3.73
C GLN A 111 -4.94 4.14 -2.93
N LEU A 112 -4.28 4.84 -2.00
CA LEU A 112 -4.92 5.91 -1.22
C LEU A 112 -5.31 7.11 -2.12
N LEU A 113 -4.46 7.48 -3.10
CA LEU A 113 -4.80 8.54 -4.07
C LEU A 113 -6.00 8.16 -4.94
N GLU A 114 -6.10 6.88 -5.33
CA GLU A 114 -7.24 6.33 -6.07
C GLU A 114 -8.54 6.47 -5.26
N TYR A 115 -8.53 6.10 -3.97
CA TYR A 115 -9.69 6.31 -3.09
C TYR A 115 -10.05 7.77 -2.90
N PHE A 116 -9.04 8.63 -2.73
CA PHE A 116 -9.24 10.07 -2.60
C PHE A 116 -9.98 10.63 -3.82
N PHE A 117 -9.54 10.24 -5.02
CA PHE A 117 -10.10 10.72 -6.27
C PHE A 117 -11.54 10.24 -6.50
N ILE A 118 -11.83 8.97 -6.19
CA ILE A 118 -13.11 8.33 -6.49
C ILE A 118 -14.18 8.64 -5.46
N PHE A 119 -13.86 8.50 -4.17
CA PHE A 119 -14.83 8.66 -3.10
C PHE A 119 -14.93 10.09 -2.58
N LYS A 120 -13.95 10.95 -2.90
CA LYS A 120 -13.85 12.35 -2.43
C LYS A 120 -14.13 12.48 -0.92
N PRO A 121 -13.49 11.66 -0.06
CA PRO A 121 -13.74 11.72 1.37
C PRO A 121 -13.15 13.00 1.97
N TYR A 122 -13.59 13.33 3.19
CA TYR A 122 -12.97 14.40 3.98
C TYR A 122 -11.51 14.07 4.37
N GLY A 123 -11.20 12.79 4.49
CA GLY A 123 -9.85 12.29 4.68
C GLY A 123 -9.79 10.78 4.52
N ILE A 124 -8.57 10.26 4.42
CA ILE A 124 -8.34 8.81 4.39
C ILE A 124 -7.72 8.39 5.71
N LEU A 125 -8.19 7.26 6.24
CA LEU A 125 -7.68 6.67 7.47
C LEU A 125 -6.90 5.42 7.12
N LEU A 126 -5.62 5.39 7.48
CA LEU A 126 -4.82 4.17 7.42
C LEU A 126 -4.89 3.49 8.78
N VAL A 127 -5.52 2.33 8.85
CA VAL A 127 -5.69 1.57 10.09
C VAL A 127 -4.59 0.51 10.17
N ASN A 128 -3.63 0.74 11.06
CA ASN A 128 -2.54 -0.18 11.35
C ASN A 128 -2.95 -1.14 12.47
N MET A 129 -3.22 -2.41 12.15
CA MET A 129 -3.62 -3.39 13.15
C MET A 129 -2.48 -4.05 13.92
N GLU A 130 -1.23 -3.88 13.48
CA GLU A 130 -0.09 -4.30 14.28
C GLU A 130 0.20 -3.31 15.42
N GLN A 131 0.10 -2.01 15.12
CA GLN A 131 0.33 -0.94 16.10
C GLN A 131 -0.96 -0.47 16.78
N LYS A 132 -2.13 -1.00 16.37
CA LYS A 132 -3.47 -0.54 16.77
C LYS A 132 -3.60 0.99 16.69
N LYS A 133 -3.21 1.55 15.55
CA LYS A 133 -3.17 3.00 15.34
C LYS A 133 -3.96 3.38 14.09
N ILE A 134 -4.75 4.44 14.20
CA ILE A 134 -5.40 5.09 13.08
C ILE A 134 -4.57 6.32 12.69
N CYS A 135 -4.10 6.35 11.45
CA CYS A 135 -3.37 7.49 10.90
C CYS A 135 -4.24 8.20 9.85
N LYS A 136 -4.58 9.46 10.08
CA LYS A 136 -5.22 10.28 9.05
C LYS A 136 -4.19 10.66 7.99
N VAL A 137 -4.53 10.44 6.74
CA VAL A 137 -3.73 10.79 5.55
C VAL A 137 -4.46 11.89 4.80
N GLU A 138 -3.75 12.98 4.58
CA GLU A 138 -4.21 14.13 3.82
C GLU A 138 -3.27 14.34 2.63
N PHE A 139 -3.84 14.62 1.47
CA PHE A 139 -3.09 14.90 0.27
C PHE A 139 -3.13 16.39 -0.03
N SER A 140 -1.95 16.99 -0.16
CA SER A 140 -1.78 18.36 -0.65
C SER A 140 -0.76 18.37 -1.77
N LEU A 141 -0.90 19.34 -2.68
CA LEU A 141 0.13 19.58 -3.70
C LEU A 141 1.32 20.25 -3.01
N ALA A 142 2.46 19.56 -2.99
CA ALA A 142 3.70 20.15 -2.51
C ALA A 142 4.08 21.31 -3.44
N LYS A 143 4.38 22.49 -2.88
CA LYS A 143 5.06 23.54 -3.63
C LYS A 143 6.46 23.07 -3.97
N ASN A 144 6.82 23.10 -5.25
CA ASN A 144 8.14 22.68 -5.70
C ASN A 144 9.14 23.82 -5.47
N ASP A 145 9.65 23.93 -4.25
CA ASP A 145 10.62 24.99 -3.88
C ASP A 145 12.05 24.69 -4.40
N GLN A 146 12.26 23.59 -5.13
CA GLN A 146 13.58 23.19 -5.62
C GLN A 146 14.15 24.14 -6.69
N GLY A 147 13.29 24.89 -7.40
CA GLY A 147 13.73 25.88 -8.39
C GLY A 147 14.50 27.05 -7.75
N ILE A 148 14.03 27.56 -6.60
CA ILE A 148 14.63 28.72 -5.92
C ILE A 148 16.00 28.35 -5.33
N LYS A 149 16.12 27.18 -4.70
CA LYS A 149 17.40 26.70 -4.13
C LYS A 149 18.44 26.38 -5.21
N SER A 150 18.01 25.91 -6.38
CA SER A 150 18.91 25.65 -7.51
C SER A 150 19.45 26.93 -8.14
N GLY A 151 18.60 27.96 -8.31
CA GLY A 151 19.04 29.27 -8.80
C GLY A 151 20.09 29.93 -7.89
N MET A 152 19.91 29.84 -6.57
CA MET A 152 20.86 30.40 -5.60
C MET A 152 22.22 29.67 -5.62
N ARG A 153 22.24 28.35 -5.84
CA ARG A 153 23.48 27.58 -6.03
C ARG A 153 24.21 27.97 -7.30
N ILE A 154 23.48 28.15 -8.42
CA ILE A 154 24.07 28.60 -9.69
C ILE A 154 24.69 29.99 -9.52
N LEU A 155 23.99 30.91 -8.84
CA LEU A 155 24.51 32.25 -8.55
C LEU A 155 25.78 32.20 -7.68
N LEU A 156 25.82 31.35 -6.65
CA LEU A 156 27.01 31.16 -5.82
C LEU A 156 28.19 30.63 -6.65
N TRP A 157 28.00 29.61 -7.48
CA TRP A 157 29.05 29.10 -8.37
C TRP A 157 29.55 30.17 -9.35
N PHE A 158 28.64 30.95 -9.91
CA PHE A 158 28.97 32.08 -10.77
C PHE A 158 29.84 33.11 -10.04
N LEU A 159 29.44 33.54 -8.84
CA LEU A 159 30.20 34.50 -8.04
C LEU A 159 31.59 33.95 -7.65
N THR A 160 31.69 32.68 -7.28
CA THR A 160 33.00 32.05 -7.00
C THR A 160 33.89 32.02 -8.23
N GLY A 161 33.33 31.77 -9.42
CA GLY A 161 34.08 31.81 -10.67
C GLY A 161 34.57 33.21 -11.04
N VAL A 162 33.75 34.25 -10.80
CA VAL A 162 34.15 35.65 -10.99
C VAL A 162 35.30 36.03 -10.06
N ILE A 163 35.23 35.68 -8.77
CA ILE A 163 36.28 35.94 -7.78
C ILE A 163 37.58 35.22 -8.18
N PHE A 164 37.50 33.95 -8.57
CA PHE A 164 38.65 33.15 -8.99
C PHE A 164 39.31 33.71 -10.27
N GLY A 165 38.49 34.11 -11.25
CA GLY A 165 38.99 34.74 -12.49
C GLY A 165 39.62 36.11 -12.24
N TRP A 166 39.10 36.88 -11.29
CA TRP A 166 39.70 38.16 -10.88
C TRP A 166 41.05 37.96 -10.18
N LEU A 167 41.16 36.97 -9.29
CA LEU A 167 42.41 36.61 -8.62
C LEU A 167 43.51 36.16 -9.61
N LEU A 168 43.15 35.39 -10.64
CA LEU A 168 44.09 34.96 -11.68
C LEU A 168 44.56 36.10 -12.60
N LYS A 169 43.76 37.16 -12.77
CA LYS A 169 44.16 38.37 -13.52
C LYS A 169 44.86 39.42 -12.66
N GLY A 170 44.76 39.32 -11.33
CA GLY A 170 45.28 40.32 -10.38
C GLY A 170 46.55 39.89 -9.64
N GLY A 171 47.13 38.74 -9.95
CA GLY A 171 48.36 38.23 -9.33
C GLY A 171 49.42 37.89 -10.37
N PHE A 172 50.45 38.74 -10.44
CA PHE A 172 51.61 38.81 -11.34
C PHE A 172 51.39 39.54 -12.68
#